data_AF-A0A258X6C6-F1
#
_entry.id   AF-A0A258X6C6-F1
#
_cell.length_a   1.000
_cell.length_b   1.000
_cell.length_c   1.000
_cell.angle_alpha   90.00
_cell.angle_beta   90.00
_cell.angle_gamma   90.00
#
_symmetry.space_group_name_H-M   'P 1'
#
loop_
_entity.id
_entity.type
_entity.pdbx_description
1 polymer ?
#
loop_
_entity_poly.entity_id
_entity_poly.type
_entity_poly.pdbx_seq_one_letter_code
_entity_poly.pdbx_strand_id
1 'polypeptide(L)'
;MLEFFAALSVALVAVYCGFSLLGILPFPAPESLDLTRAFFVLALAPEFYLGMRRMAAAYHEKQQGEAAMAATEPELARAEAMLAQAQRHNAAPAGLSLHELLVRYDDGSTIGPFSVQWPQTGLHAVTGPTGSGKSSLLHAIVGMVPVASGKLLTADQDVAPGALNPHIGWSG
;
A
#
# COMPACT_ATOMS: atom_id res chain seq x y z
N MET A 1 19.89 4.53 -14.33
CA MET A 1 20.99 4.29 -15.31
C MET A 1 21.30 5.53 -16.16
N LEU A 2 20.31 6.26 -16.69
CA LEU A 2 20.54 7.47 -17.49
C LEU A 2 21.21 8.64 -16.74
N GLU A 3 21.00 8.76 -15.43
CA GLU A 3 21.65 9.81 -14.61
C GLU A 3 23.19 9.68 -14.60
N PHE A 4 23.69 8.44 -14.56
CA PHE A 4 25.12 8.13 -14.67
C PHE A 4 25.68 8.56 -16.04
N PHE A 5 24.96 8.27 -17.13
CA PHE A 5 25.39 8.64 -18.48
C PHE A 5 25.37 10.16 -18.70
N ALA A 6 24.38 10.87 -18.14
CA ALA A 6 24.34 12.34 -18.18
C ALA A 6 25.54 12.95 -17.43
N ALA A 7 25.82 12.50 -16.21
CA ALA A 7 26.96 12.97 -15.42
C ALA A 7 28.30 12.66 -16.10
N LEU A 8 28.47 11.43 -16.61
CA LEU A 8 29.67 11.01 -17.33
C LEU A 8 29.90 11.85 -18.58
N SER A 9 28.84 12.14 -19.33
CA SER A 9 28.94 12.95 -20.55
C SER A 9 29.36 14.39 -20.25
N VAL A 10 28.77 15.03 -19.23
CA VAL A 10 29.19 16.37 -18.79
C VAL A 10 30.65 16.36 -18.32
N ALA A 11 31.07 15.33 -17.58
CA ALA A 11 32.45 15.19 -17.14
C ALA A 11 33.43 15.03 -18.32
N LEU A 12 33.09 14.23 -19.33
CA LEU A 12 33.91 14.05 -20.53
C LEU A 12 34.03 15.35 -21.34
N VAL A 13 32.95 16.11 -21.48
CA VAL A 13 32.98 17.43 -22.14
C VAL A 13 33.93 18.36 -21.40
N ALA A 14 33.91 18.36 -20.07
CA ALA A 14 34.78 19.20 -19.26
C ALA A 14 36.26 18.80 -19.36
N VAL A 15 36.56 17.50 -19.34
CA VAL A 15 37.92 16.97 -19.53
C VAL A 15 38.46 17.32 -20.92
N TYR A 16 37.65 17.17 -21.97
CA TYR A 16 38.03 17.55 -23.34
C TYR A 16 38.35 19.05 -23.45
N CYS A 17 37.48 19.91 -22.92
CA CYS A 17 37.71 21.36 -22.92
C CYS A 17 38.99 21.74 -22.16
N GLY A 18 39.24 21.13 -21.00
CA GLY A 18 40.44 21.38 -20.19
C GLY A 18 41.74 21.02 -20.91
N PHE A 19 41.80 19.82 -21.50
CA PHE A 19 43.00 19.39 -22.25
C PHE A 19 43.21 20.16 -23.55
N SER A 20 42.12 20.56 -24.22
CA SER A 20 42.18 21.38 -25.44
C SER A 20 42.77 22.77 -25.15
N LEU A 21 42.31 23.44 -24.08
CA LEU A 21 42.82 24.76 -23.68
C LEU A 21 44.28 24.75 -23.23
N LEU A 22 44.74 23.66 -22.62
CA LEU A 22 46.13 23.49 -22.20
C LEU A 22 47.07 23.12 -23.35
N GLY A 23 46.54 22.79 -24.53
CA GLY A 23 47.34 22.37 -25.69
C GLY A 23 48.02 21.01 -25.50
N ILE A 24 47.57 20.19 -24.54
CA ILE A 24 48.17 18.90 -24.17
C ILE A 24 47.37 17.70 -24.69
N LEU A 25 46.52 17.92 -25.70
CA LEU A 25 45.76 16.83 -26.31
C LEU A 25 46.72 15.81 -26.95
N PRO A 26 46.53 14.50 -26.71
CA PRO A 26 47.38 13.45 -27.25
C PRO A 26 47.14 13.18 -28.75
N PHE A 27 46.25 13.95 -29.39
CA PHE A 27 45.85 13.84 -30.79
C PHE A 27 45.67 15.24 -31.40
N PRO A 28 45.79 15.40 -32.74
CA PRO A 28 45.52 16.67 -33.39
C PRO A 28 44.06 17.06 -33.20
N ALA A 29 43.84 18.21 -32.56
CA ALA A 29 42.49 18.75 -32.40
C ALA A 29 41.94 19.16 -33.78
N PRO A 30 40.69 18.80 -34.12
CA PRO A 30 40.08 19.20 -35.39
C PRO A 30 39.87 20.73 -35.48
N GLU A 31 39.69 21.40 -34.34
CA GLU A 31 39.56 22.86 -34.24
C GLU A 31 40.30 23.37 -33.01
N SER A 32 40.75 24.63 -33.05
CA SER A 32 41.28 25.32 -31.87
C SER A 32 40.14 25.86 -31.00
N LEU A 33 40.10 25.41 -29.75
CA LEU A 33 39.21 25.94 -28.72
C LEU A 33 39.89 27.09 -28.00
N ASP A 34 39.24 28.26 -28.00
CA ASP A 34 39.58 29.36 -27.11
C ASP A 34 38.80 29.24 -25.79
N LEU A 35 39.22 30.00 -24.77
CA LEU A 35 38.57 29.99 -23.45
C LEU A 35 37.08 30.36 -23.54
N THR A 36 36.73 31.29 -24.43
CA THR A 36 35.36 31.78 -24.61
C THR A 36 34.44 30.66 -25.08
N ARG A 37 34.85 29.91 -26.10
CA ARG A 37 34.10 28.76 -26.64
C ARG A 37 34.05 27.61 -25.65
N ALA A 38 35.17 27.30 -24.99
CA ALA A 38 35.23 26.24 -23.98
C ALA A 38 34.29 26.54 -22.79
N PHE A 39 34.31 27.77 -22.29
CA PHE A 39 33.41 28.22 -21.23
C PHE A 39 31.93 28.13 -21.66
N PHE A 40 31.62 28.54 -22.89
CA PHE A 40 30.27 28.44 -23.43
C PHE A 40 29.77 26.99 -23.54
N VAL A 41 30.62 26.09 -24.03
CA VAL A 41 30.31 24.65 -24.12
C VAL A 41 30.13 24.03 -22.73
N LEU A 42 31.00 24.38 -21.78
CA LEU A 42 30.88 23.95 -20.38
C LEU A 42 29.59 24.43 -19.71
N ALA A 43 29.17 25.67 -20.00
CA ALA A 43 27.92 26.22 -19.48
C ALA A 43 26.67 25.56 -20.12
N LEU A 44 26.75 25.21 -21.41
CA LEU A 44 25.63 24.58 -22.13
C LEU A 44 25.49 23.08 -21.85
N ALA A 45 26.57 22.37 -21.54
CA ALA A 45 26.53 20.93 -21.35
C ALA A 45 25.49 20.50 -20.27
N PRO A 46 25.47 21.08 -19.05
CA PRO A 46 24.46 20.74 -18.04
C PRO A 46 23.02 20.93 -18.53
N GLU A 47 22.74 21.99 -19.28
CA GLU A 47 21.41 22.29 -19.82
C GLU A 47 21.00 21.30 -20.92
N PHE A 48 21.94 20.90 -21.78
CA PHE A 48 21.70 19.88 -22.80
C PHE A 48 21.34 18.51 -22.18
N TYR A 49 22.02 18.12 -21.09
CA TYR A 49 21.76 16.86 -20.41
C TYR A 49 20.58 16.90 -19.42
N LEU A 50 19.97 18.07 -19.18
CA LEU A 50 18.84 18.24 -18.26
C LEU A 50 17.61 17.40 -18.67
N GLY A 51 17.30 17.37 -19.97
CA GLY A 51 16.16 16.61 -20.50
C GLY A 51 16.27 15.10 -20.22
N MET A 52 17.46 14.53 -20.44
CA MET A 52 17.72 13.10 -20.14
C MET A 52 17.61 12.81 -18.64
N ARG A 53 18.08 13.72 -17.79
CA ARG A 53 17.98 13.57 -16.33
C ARG A 53 16.54 13.59 -15.85
N ARG A 54 15.70 14.48 -16.40
CA ARG A 54 14.25 14.52 -16.10
C ARG A 54 13.53 13.25 -16.54
N MET A 55 13.82 12.73 -17.73
CA MET A 55 13.24 11.48 -18.21
C MET A 55 13.64 10.27 -17.32
N ALA A 56 14.89 10.25 -16.84
CA ALA A 56 15.36 9.21 -15.93
C ALA A 56 14.58 9.20 -14.60
N ALA A 57 14.33 10.38 -14.03
CA ALA A 57 13.54 10.52 -12.80
C ALA A 57 12.09 10.04 -13.00
N ALA A 58 11.43 10.50 -14.07
CA ALA A 58 10.06 10.10 -14.39
C ALA A 58 9.91 8.58 -14.61
N TYR A 59 10.92 7.93 -15.19
CA TYR A 59 10.91 6.47 -15.36
C TYR A 59 10.96 5.73 -14.02
N HIS A 60 11.77 6.20 -13.08
CA HIS A 60 11.82 5.64 -11.73
C HIS A 60 10.51 5.84 -10.96
N GLU A 61 9.91 7.02 -11.06
CA GLU A 61 8.59 7.30 -10.47
C GLU A 61 7.50 6.38 -11.05
N LYS A 62 7.49 6.18 -12.38
CA LYS A 62 6.57 5.27 -13.05
C LYS A 62 6.71 3.83 -12.52
N GLN A 63 7.94 3.33 -12.40
CA GLN A 63 8.18 1.98 -11.88
C GLN A 63 7.67 1.79 -10.45
N GLN A 64 7.85 2.81 -9.59
CA GLN A 64 7.32 2.77 -8.23
C GLN A 64 5.78 2.80 -8.22
N GLY A 65 5.16 3.60 -9.10
CA GLY A 65 3.70 3.66 -9.24
C GLY A 65 3.11 2.33 -9.72
N GLU A 66 3.70 1.70 -10.74
CA GLU A 66 3.26 0.40 -11.23
C GLU A 66 3.38 -0.69 -10.15
N ALA A 67 4.47 -0.69 -9.38
CA ALA A 67 4.64 -1.61 -8.26
C ALA A 67 3.60 -1.39 -7.15
N ALA A 68 3.28 -0.14 -6.83
CA ALA A 68 2.27 0.19 -5.82
C ALA A 68 0.86 -0.24 -6.27
N MET A 69 0.50 -0.02 -7.53
CA MET A 69 -0.79 -0.49 -8.07
C MET A 69 -0.87 -2.01 -8.02
N ALA A 70 0.16 -2.73 -8.48
CA ALA A 70 0.19 -4.19 -8.47
C ALA A 70 0.08 -4.77 -7.04
N ALA A 71 0.67 -4.12 -6.04
CA ALA A 71 0.57 -4.53 -4.65
C ALA A 71 -0.83 -4.29 -4.05
N THR A 72 -1.57 -3.30 -4.53
CA THR A 72 -2.88 -2.90 -3.98
C THR A 72 -4.05 -3.61 -4.65
N GLU A 73 -3.90 -4.00 -5.92
CA GLU A 73 -4.91 -4.72 -6.71
C GLU A 73 -5.58 -5.90 -5.97
N PRO A 74 -4.86 -6.85 -5.34
CA PRO A 74 -5.50 -7.97 -4.67
C PRO A 74 -6.31 -7.56 -3.43
N GLU A 75 -5.87 -6.53 -2.70
CA GLU A 75 -6.58 -6.04 -1.52
C GLU A 75 -7.85 -5.27 -1.93
N LEU A 76 -7.77 -4.49 -3.02
CA LEU A 76 -8.93 -3.81 -3.57
C LEU A 76 -9.98 -4.82 -4.06
N ALA A 77 -9.58 -5.83 -4.81
CA ALA A 77 -10.48 -6.89 -5.29
C ALA A 77 -11.15 -7.65 -4.13
N ARG A 78 -10.41 -7.92 -3.03
CA ARG A 78 -10.98 -8.51 -1.80
C ARG A 78 -12.02 -7.59 -1.17
N ALA A 79 -11.71 -6.30 -1.03
CA ALA A 79 -12.62 -5.33 -0.44
C ALA A 79 -13.92 -5.20 -1.26
N GLU A 80 -13.82 -5.16 -2.60
CA GLU A 80 -14.98 -5.14 -3.49
C GLU A 80 -15.84 -6.41 -3.37
N ALA A 81 -15.21 -7.59 -3.30
CA ALA A 81 -15.92 -8.86 -3.11
C ALA A 81 -16.66 -8.91 -1.76
N MET A 82 -16.03 -8.42 -0.69
CA MET A 82 -16.65 -8.31 0.64
C MET A 82 -17.87 -7.37 0.60
N LEU A 83 -17.75 -6.21 -0.05
CA LEU A 83 -18.85 -5.26 -0.18
C LEU A 83 -20.02 -5.86 -0.97
N ALA A 84 -19.75 -6.52 -2.10
CA ALA A 84 -20.77 -7.19 -2.91
C ALA A 84 -21.46 -8.34 -2.16
N GLN A 85 -20.75 -9.03 -1.25
CA GLN A 85 -21.35 -10.04 -0.38
C GLN A 85 -22.22 -9.42 0.72
N ALA A 86 -21.80 -8.30 1.29
CA ALA A 86 -22.56 -7.59 2.32
C ALA A 86 -23.89 -7.04 1.76
N GLN A 87 -23.87 -6.47 0.55
CA GLN A 87 -25.08 -5.97 -0.13
C GLN A 87 -26.12 -7.05 -0.43
N ARG A 88 -25.70 -8.31 -0.64
CA ARG A 88 -26.61 -9.45 -0.83
C ARG A 88 -27.37 -9.82 0.44
N HIS A 89 -26.85 -9.50 1.62
CA HIS A 89 -27.46 -9.78 2.93
C HIS A 89 -28.22 -8.57 3.49
N ASN A 90 -28.99 -7.89 2.64
CA ASN A 90 -29.79 -6.71 3.00
C ASN A 90 -31.05 -6.99 3.84
N ALA A 91 -31.29 -8.24 4.27
CA ALA A 91 -32.39 -8.56 5.17
C ALA A 91 -32.01 -8.17 6.61
N ALA A 92 -32.95 -7.54 7.33
CA ALA A 92 -32.76 -7.24 8.76
C ALA A 92 -32.53 -8.56 9.53
N PRO A 93 -31.45 -8.68 10.33
CA PRO A 93 -31.13 -9.93 11.00
C PRO A 93 -32.22 -10.30 12.02
N ALA A 94 -32.82 -11.48 11.86
CA ALA A 94 -33.88 -11.99 12.74
C ALA A 94 -33.37 -12.48 14.12
N GLY A 95 -32.04 -12.57 14.28
CA GLY A 95 -31.36 -13.00 15.49
C GLY A 95 -29.88 -13.24 15.18
N LEU A 96 -29.03 -13.24 16.21
CA LEU A 96 -27.58 -13.46 16.10
C LEU A 96 -27.18 -14.61 17.02
N SER A 97 -26.40 -15.57 16.52
CA SER A 97 -25.82 -16.60 17.37
C SER A 97 -24.37 -16.88 17.00
N LEU A 98 -23.62 -17.28 18.01
CA LEU A 98 -22.20 -17.60 17.98
C LEU A 98 -22.06 -19.04 18.43
N HIS A 99 -21.33 -19.84 17.65
CA HIS A 99 -21.07 -21.23 17.99
C HIS A 99 -19.56 -21.47 18.00
N GLU A 100 -19.03 -21.70 19.20
CA GLU A 100 -17.62 -22.00 19.46
C GLU A 100 -16.65 -21.01 18.77
N LEU A 101 -17.01 -19.72 18.74
CA LEU A 101 -16.26 -18.71 18.01
C LEU A 101 -14.93 -18.45 18.72
N LEU A 102 -13.83 -18.71 18.03
CA LEU A 102 -12.46 -18.50 18.53
C LEU A 102 -11.79 -17.39 17.73
N VAL A 103 -11.30 -16.36 18.41
CA VAL A 103 -10.50 -15.29 17.81
C VAL A 103 -9.03 -15.61 18.02
N ARG A 104 -8.19 -15.37 17.01
CA ARG A 104 -6.73 -15.48 17.13
C ARG A 104 -6.08 -14.20 16.62
N TYR A 105 -5.27 -13.56 17.45
CA TYR A 105 -4.51 -12.37 17.07
C TYR A 105 -3.17 -12.75 16.44
N ASP A 106 -2.51 -11.77 15.81
CA ASP A 106 -1.22 -11.94 15.13
C ASP A 106 -0.08 -12.28 16.10
N ASP A 107 -0.21 -11.91 17.38
CA ASP A 107 0.70 -12.29 18.45
C ASP A 107 0.53 -13.75 18.93
N GLY A 108 -0.41 -14.48 18.32
CA GLY A 108 -0.73 -15.87 18.64
C GLY A 108 -1.71 -16.02 19.81
N SER A 109 -2.13 -14.93 20.46
CA SER A 109 -3.12 -15.01 21.53
C SER A 109 -4.48 -15.44 20.99
N THR A 110 -5.16 -16.32 21.73
CA THR A 110 -6.48 -16.84 21.38
C THR A 110 -7.51 -16.47 22.43
N ILE A 111 -8.67 -15.98 22.00
CA ILE A 111 -9.76 -15.56 22.88
C ILE A 111 -11.04 -16.27 22.46
N GLY A 112 -11.70 -16.93 23.42
CA GLY A 112 -12.87 -17.79 23.22
C GLY A 112 -12.67 -19.18 23.85
N PRO A 113 -13.47 -20.19 23.45
CA PRO A 113 -14.57 -20.10 22.48
C PRO A 113 -15.77 -19.31 23.03
N PHE A 114 -16.45 -18.57 22.17
CA PHE A 114 -17.71 -17.88 22.48
C PHE A 114 -18.89 -18.65 21.90
N SER A 115 -19.82 -19.05 22.77
CA SER A 115 -21.08 -19.67 22.42
C SER A 115 -22.22 -18.90 23.07
N VAL A 116 -22.98 -18.16 22.26
CA VAL A 116 -24.03 -17.26 22.75
C VAL A 116 -25.13 -17.10 21.71
N GLN A 117 -26.36 -16.86 22.16
CA GLN A 117 -27.51 -16.68 21.28
C GLN A 117 -28.33 -15.46 21.69
N TRP A 118 -28.62 -14.62 20.72
CA TRP A 118 -29.51 -13.46 20.80
C TRP A 118 -30.66 -13.68 19.80
N PRO A 119 -31.72 -14.40 20.21
CA PRO A 119 -32.77 -14.84 19.30
C PRO A 119 -33.79 -13.73 18.94
N GLN A 120 -33.76 -12.59 19.63
CA GLN A 120 -34.66 -11.47 19.39
C GLN A 120 -33.90 -10.13 19.42
N THR A 121 -34.45 -9.14 18.73
CA THR A 121 -33.99 -7.76 18.80
C THR A 121 -34.22 -7.18 20.20
N GLY A 122 -33.25 -6.42 20.70
CA GLY A 122 -33.31 -5.87 22.06
C GLY A 122 -31.98 -5.29 22.50
N LEU A 123 -31.96 -4.73 23.71
CA LEU A 123 -30.74 -4.23 24.33
C LEU A 123 -30.04 -5.38 25.07
N HIS A 124 -28.87 -5.76 24.58
CA HIS A 124 -28.03 -6.80 25.18
C HIS A 124 -26.79 -6.17 25.80
N ALA A 125 -26.48 -6.53 27.05
CA ALA A 125 -25.29 -6.05 27.75
C ALA A 125 -24.24 -7.17 27.83
N VAL A 126 -23.03 -6.89 27.35
CA VAL A 126 -21.87 -7.79 27.48
C VAL A 126 -20.99 -7.30 28.63
N THR A 127 -21.00 -8.01 29.74
CA THR A 127 -20.28 -7.63 30.97
C THR A 127 -19.23 -8.67 31.37
N GLY A 128 -18.18 -8.25 32.07
CA GLY A 128 -17.15 -9.15 32.60
C GLY A 128 -15.87 -8.41 32.97
N PRO A 129 -14.93 -9.06 33.69
CA PRO A 129 -13.65 -8.45 34.09
C PRO A 129 -12.83 -7.91 32.92
N THR A 130 -11.91 -6.97 33.16
CA THR A 130 -10.94 -6.54 32.15
C THR A 130 -10.14 -7.75 31.65
N GLY A 131 -9.93 -7.85 30.34
CA GLY A 131 -9.26 -9.01 29.72
C GLY A 131 -10.16 -10.22 29.43
N SER A 132 -11.45 -10.19 29.80
CA SER A 132 -12.39 -11.31 29.52
C SER A 132 -12.77 -11.48 28.05
N GLY A 133 -12.17 -10.74 27.11
CA GLY A 133 -12.42 -10.88 25.67
C GLY A 133 -13.64 -10.13 25.12
N LYS A 134 -14.25 -9.19 25.85
CA LYS A 134 -15.45 -8.44 25.38
C LYS A 134 -15.18 -7.65 24.10
N SER A 135 -14.10 -6.88 24.06
CA SER A 135 -13.71 -6.12 22.87
C SER A 135 -13.42 -7.06 21.71
N SER A 136 -12.77 -8.19 21.97
CA SER A 136 -12.47 -9.23 20.98
C SER A 136 -13.73 -9.86 20.40
N LEU A 137 -14.72 -10.16 21.25
CA LEU A 137 -16.04 -10.64 20.83
C LEU A 137 -16.72 -9.64 19.90
N LEU A 138 -16.79 -8.37 20.30
CA LEU A 138 -17.42 -7.32 19.50
C LEU A 138 -16.66 -7.10 18.18
N HIS A 139 -15.33 -7.00 18.23
CA HIS A 139 -14.48 -6.87 17.05
C HIS A 139 -14.65 -8.05 16.08
N ALA A 140 -14.83 -9.27 16.60
CA ALA A 140 -15.05 -10.44 15.76
C ALA A 140 -16.40 -10.38 15.04
N ILE A 141 -17.46 -9.92 15.71
CA ILE A 141 -18.79 -9.75 15.10
C ILE A 141 -18.72 -8.75 13.93
N VAL A 142 -18.03 -7.63 14.10
CA VAL A 142 -17.84 -6.61 13.04
C VAL A 142 -16.72 -6.93 12.04
N GLY A 143 -16.04 -8.07 12.20
CA GLY A 143 -14.97 -8.50 11.30
C GLY A 143 -13.66 -7.70 11.40
N MET A 144 -13.41 -7.00 12.51
CA MET A 144 -12.16 -6.26 12.77
C MET A 144 -11.00 -7.15 13.23
N VAL A 145 -11.29 -8.37 13.71
CA VAL A 145 -10.28 -9.36 14.11
C VAL A 145 -10.57 -10.71 13.45
N PRO A 146 -9.53 -11.48 13.07
CA PRO A 146 -9.74 -12.75 12.39
C PRO A 146 -10.29 -13.83 13.32
N VAL A 147 -11.30 -14.52 12.83
CA VAL A 147 -11.90 -15.70 13.48
C VAL A 147 -11.12 -16.94 13.04
N ALA A 148 -10.53 -17.64 14.00
CA ALA A 148 -9.76 -18.86 13.77
C ALA A 148 -10.65 -20.09 13.57
N SER A 149 -11.77 -20.17 14.28
CA SER A 149 -12.75 -21.27 14.19
C SER A 149 -14.11 -20.86 14.74
N GLY A 150 -15.12 -21.70 14.51
CA GLY A 150 -16.49 -21.45 14.93
C GLY A 150 -17.31 -20.74 13.85
N LYS A 151 -18.56 -20.39 14.19
CA LYS A 151 -19.54 -19.82 13.26
C LYS A 151 -20.28 -18.64 13.86
N LEU A 152 -20.57 -17.66 13.01
CA LEU A 152 -21.51 -16.59 13.26
C LEU A 152 -22.76 -16.89 12.43
N LEU A 153 -23.93 -16.93 13.07
CA LEU A 153 -25.17 -17.31 12.40
C LEU A 153 -26.22 -16.21 12.57
N THR A 154 -26.94 -15.92 11.50
CA THR A 154 -28.15 -15.08 11.53
C THR A 154 -29.30 -15.82 10.87
N ALA A 155 -30.45 -15.90 11.54
CA ALA A 155 -31.59 -16.71 11.08
C ALA A 155 -31.18 -18.14 10.67
N ASP A 156 -30.31 -18.77 11.48
CA ASP A 156 -29.71 -20.09 11.25
C ASP A 156 -28.84 -20.23 9.99
N GLN A 157 -28.51 -19.13 9.32
CA GLN A 157 -27.58 -19.10 8.19
C GLN A 157 -26.20 -18.65 8.63
N ASP A 158 -25.18 -19.39 8.20
CA ASP A 158 -23.76 -19.09 8.46
C ASP A 158 -23.37 -17.82 7.70
N VAL A 159 -22.89 -16.82 8.42
CA VAL A 159 -22.47 -15.54 7.87
C VAL A 159 -21.00 -15.29 8.16
N ALA A 160 -20.30 -14.73 7.18
CA ALA A 160 -18.91 -14.33 7.38
C ALA A 160 -18.84 -13.23 8.47
N PRO A 161 -17.79 -13.22 9.31
CA PRO A 161 -17.47 -12.08 10.16
C PRO A 161 -17.48 -10.77 9.36
N GLY A 162 -18.12 -9.73 9.88
CA GLY A 162 -18.27 -8.43 9.19
C GLY A 162 -19.34 -8.37 8.10
N ALA A 163 -20.01 -9.47 7.74
CA ALA A 163 -21.13 -9.45 6.78
C ALA A 163 -22.31 -8.59 7.25
N LEU A 164 -22.41 -8.36 8.56
CA LEU A 164 -23.45 -7.55 9.19
C LEU A 164 -23.12 -6.05 9.23
N ASN A 165 -21.92 -5.64 8.80
CA ASN A 165 -21.48 -4.23 8.88
C ASN A 165 -22.44 -3.20 8.27
N PRO A 166 -23.19 -3.48 7.17
CA PRO A 166 -24.20 -2.55 6.66
C PRO A 166 -25.33 -2.24 7.66
N HIS A 167 -25.57 -3.12 8.63
CA HIS A 167 -26.64 -3.01 9.63
C HIS A 167 -26.11 -2.63 11.02
N ILE A 168 -24.80 -2.42 11.18
CA ILE A 168 -24.17 -2.14 12.47
C ILE A 168 -23.82 -0.64 12.56
N GLY A 169 -24.36 0.02 13.57
CA GLY A 169 -23.83 1.29 14.06
C GLY A 169 -22.82 1.03 15.17
N TRP A 170 -21.59 1.51 15.01
CA TRP A 170 -20.55 1.42 16.04
C TRP A 170 -20.34 2.76 16.73
N SER A 171 -20.29 2.76 18.05
CA SER A 171 -19.92 3.91 18.87
C SER A 171 -19.01 3.41 19.98
N GLY A 172 -17.73 3.70 19.87
CA GLY A 172 -16.68 3.28 20.80
C GLY A 172 -15.38 3.98 20.49
#